data_AF-A0A2W5QT67-F1
#
_entry.id   AF-A0A2W5QT67-F1
#
_cell.length_a   1.000
_cell.length_b   1.000
_cell.length_c   1.000
_cell.angle_alpha   90.00
_cell.angle_beta   90.00
_cell.angle_gamma   90.00
#
_symmetry.space_group_name_H-M   'P 1'
#
loop_
_entity.id
_entity.type
_entity.pdbx_description
1 polymer ?
#
loop_
_entity_poly.entity_id
_entity_poly.type
_entity_poly.pdbx_seq_one_letter_code
_entity_poly.pdbx_strand_id
1 'polypeptide(L)'
;MARNTARTILQRQLDTRRKLWPDLTNQMLWSMDNDGWVAIPRLMPLIMSIMDDLSGKGFPVGQTYLEMWSRIRIEESFLILNRPEEMAFHAGFEGQRALRTWKDRVRRLEGLGFISIQPGPLGDLSYVAFFNPYHIIKRAYLDKKIQEKKWQALMVRANEVNALDIDDIDEFGNIVASEEIKKDNEEKRHASKSRRTARTTRNFKMKP
;
A
#
# COMPACT_ATOMS: atom_id res chain seq x y z
N MET A 1 -14.34 -8.71 -27.87
CA MET A 1 -13.15 -9.15 -28.63
C MET A 1 -11.88 -9.22 -27.77
N ALA A 2 -11.54 -8.20 -26.98
CA ALA A 2 -10.30 -8.17 -26.16
C ALA A 2 -10.09 -9.35 -25.19
N ARG A 3 -11.15 -9.85 -24.52
CA ARG A 3 -11.05 -11.03 -23.62
C ARG A 3 -10.62 -12.31 -24.34
N ASN A 4 -11.03 -12.49 -25.60
CA ASN A 4 -10.67 -13.68 -26.38
C ASN A 4 -9.20 -13.62 -26.80
N THR A 5 -8.69 -12.43 -27.15
CA THR A 5 -7.28 -12.20 -27.50
C THR A 5 -6.34 -12.38 -26.29
N ALA A 6 -6.72 -11.89 -25.11
CA ALA A 6 -5.93 -12.10 -23.90
C ALA A 6 -5.82 -13.60 -23.54
N ARG A 7 -6.92 -14.35 -23.70
CA ARG A 7 -6.96 -15.79 -23.47
C ARG A 7 -6.09 -16.57 -24.47
N THR A 8 -6.04 -16.14 -25.73
CA THR A 8 -5.17 -16.77 -26.74
C THR A 8 -3.68 -16.45 -26.54
N ILE A 9 -3.33 -15.24 -26.07
CA ILE A 9 -1.96 -14.88 -25.70
C ILE A 9 -1.49 -15.73 -24.51
N LEU A 10 -2.31 -15.83 -23.46
CA LEU A 10 -2.02 -16.66 -22.30
C LEU A 10 -1.81 -18.12 -22.70
N GLN A 11 -2.68 -18.65 -23.56
CA GLN A 11 -2.56 -20.04 -24.03
C GLN A 11 -1.22 -20.28 -24.74
N ARG A 12 -0.82 -19.37 -25.65
CA ARG A 12 0.47 -19.47 -26.35
C ARG A 12 1.66 -19.43 -25.38
N GLN A 13 1.62 -18.56 -24.37
CA GLN A 13 2.67 -18.49 -23.34
C GLN A 13 2.75 -19.79 -22.53
N LEU A 14 1.61 -20.35 -22.14
CA LEU A 14 1.55 -21.62 -21.43
C LEU A 14 2.04 -22.78 -22.30
N ASP A 15 1.72 -22.80 -23.58
CA ASP A 15 2.21 -23.82 -24.52
C ASP A 15 3.73 -23.73 -24.71
N THR A 16 4.28 -22.52 -24.82
CA THR A 16 5.74 -22.30 -24.81
C THR A 16 6.37 -22.80 -23.52
N ARG A 17 5.77 -22.50 -22.36
CA ARG A 17 6.27 -23.00 -21.05
C ARG A 17 6.31 -24.52 -21.02
N ARG A 18 5.25 -25.20 -21.50
CA ARG A 18 5.20 -26.67 -21.54
C ARG A 18 6.27 -27.27 -22.46
N LYS A 19 6.57 -26.60 -23.58
CA LYS A 19 7.63 -27.06 -24.50
C LYS A 19 9.04 -26.90 -23.91
N LEU A 20 9.28 -25.78 -23.23
CA LEU A 20 10.58 -25.48 -22.62
C LEU A 20 10.82 -26.24 -21.31
N TRP A 21 9.75 -26.56 -20.56
CA TRP A 21 9.82 -27.32 -19.32
C TRP A 21 8.77 -28.45 -19.33
N PRO A 22 9.04 -29.57 -20.02
CA PRO A 22 8.08 -30.67 -20.18
C PRO A 22 7.78 -31.41 -18.87
N ASP A 23 8.77 -31.51 -17.97
CA ASP A 23 8.63 -32.24 -16.69
C ASP A 23 8.07 -31.36 -15.55
N LEU A 24 7.65 -30.13 -15.86
CA LEU A 24 7.18 -29.17 -14.85
C LEU A 24 5.79 -29.53 -14.35
N THR A 25 5.70 -29.91 -13.08
CA THR A 25 4.42 -30.14 -12.41
C THR A 25 3.93 -28.88 -11.70
N ASN A 26 2.62 -28.78 -11.46
CA ASN A 26 2.07 -27.63 -10.73
C ASN A 26 2.59 -27.55 -9.29
N GLN A 27 2.96 -28.68 -8.66
CA GLN A 27 3.56 -28.66 -7.32
C GLN A 27 4.97 -28.03 -7.30
N MET A 28 5.65 -27.96 -8.44
CA MET A 28 6.96 -27.29 -8.57
C MET A 28 6.83 -25.77 -8.71
N LEU A 29 5.61 -25.27 -8.88
CA LEU A 29 5.35 -23.87 -9.14
C LEU A 29 4.84 -23.19 -7.88
N TRP A 30 5.32 -21.97 -7.67
CA TRP A 30 4.77 -21.13 -6.62
C TRP A 30 3.40 -20.61 -7.09
N SER A 31 2.32 -21.07 -6.44
CA SER A 31 0.94 -20.66 -6.74
C SER A 31 0.35 -19.83 -5.60
N MET A 32 -0.36 -18.76 -5.97
CA MET A 32 -1.18 -17.94 -5.06
C MET A 32 -2.41 -18.68 -4.53
N ASP A 33 -2.70 -19.89 -5.03
CA ASP A 33 -3.78 -20.74 -4.51
C ASP A 33 -3.45 -21.33 -3.12
N ASN A 34 -2.18 -21.32 -2.72
CA ASN A 34 -1.76 -21.73 -1.38
C ASN A 34 -1.85 -20.57 -0.38
N ASP A 35 -1.81 -20.87 0.92
CA ASP A 35 -1.71 -19.84 1.96
C ASP A 35 -0.33 -19.16 1.98
N GLY A 36 -0.26 -17.98 2.61
CA GLY A 36 1.00 -17.26 2.85
C GLY A 36 1.36 -16.21 1.78
N TRP A 37 0.40 -15.82 0.95
CA TRP A 37 0.58 -14.76 -0.04
C TRP A 37 -0.07 -13.46 0.38
N VAL A 38 0.52 -12.37 -0.10
CA VAL A 38 -0.01 -11.02 0.03
C VAL A 38 -0.03 -10.36 -1.35
N ALA A 39 -1.11 -9.66 -1.66
CA ALA A 39 -1.14 -8.91 -2.91
C ALA A 39 -0.20 -7.70 -2.81
N ILE A 40 0.63 -7.53 -3.83
CA ILE A 40 1.57 -6.42 -3.93
C ILE A 40 1.24 -5.62 -5.19
N PRO A 41 1.14 -4.29 -5.11
CA PRO A 41 1.00 -3.42 -6.28
C PRO A 41 2.08 -3.72 -7.32
N ARG A 42 1.69 -3.83 -8.60
CA ARG A 42 2.63 -4.13 -9.70
C ARG A 42 3.73 -3.06 -9.87
N LEU A 43 3.49 -1.84 -9.41
CA LEU A 43 4.46 -0.74 -9.40
C LEU A 43 5.30 -0.66 -8.12
N MET A 44 5.10 -1.57 -7.14
CA MET A 44 5.84 -1.55 -5.88
C MET A 44 7.37 -1.42 -6.06
N PRO A 45 8.04 -2.11 -7.01
CA PRO A 45 9.48 -1.92 -7.21
C PRO A 45 9.87 -0.48 -7.57
N LEU A 46 9.07 0.19 -8.40
CA LEU A 46 9.33 1.58 -8.80
C LEU A 46 8.97 2.56 -7.68
N ILE A 47 7.88 2.30 -6.95
CA ILE A 47 7.47 3.03 -5.75
C ILE A 47 8.58 2.99 -4.69
N MET A 48 9.11 1.80 -4.38
CA MET A 48 10.23 1.63 -3.45
C MET A 48 11.47 2.41 -3.89
N SER A 49 11.79 2.37 -5.19
CA SER A 49 12.91 3.14 -5.73
C SER A 49 12.70 4.66 -5.60
N ILE A 50 11.47 5.15 -5.70
CA ILE A 50 11.14 6.57 -5.47
C ILE A 50 11.24 6.89 -3.97
N MET A 51 10.75 6.00 -3.09
CA MET A 51 10.86 6.18 -1.63
C MET A 51 12.33 6.28 -1.18
N ASP A 52 13.20 5.44 -1.74
CA ASP A 52 14.64 5.46 -1.43
C ASP A 52 15.31 6.79 -1.83
N ASP A 53 14.95 7.33 -3.00
CA ASP A 53 15.44 8.65 -3.43
C ASP A 53 14.95 9.77 -2.52
N LEU A 54 13.66 9.74 -2.15
CA LEU A 54 13.05 10.75 -1.28
C LEU A 54 13.61 10.73 0.14
N SER A 55 13.99 9.56 0.65
CA SER A 55 14.60 9.38 1.98
C SER A 55 16.04 9.90 2.06
N GLY A 56 16.69 10.09 0.90
CA GLY A 56 18.04 10.62 0.78
C GLY A 56 19.14 9.56 0.81
N LYS A 57 20.35 9.98 0.41
CA LYS A 57 21.49 9.09 0.20
C LYS A 57 21.88 8.33 1.48
N GLY A 58 22.02 7.01 1.36
CA GLY A 58 22.45 6.13 2.46
C GLY A 58 21.32 5.69 3.41
N PHE A 59 20.09 6.11 3.15
CA PHE A 59 18.93 5.78 3.98
C PHE A 59 17.79 5.11 3.18
N PRO A 60 18.05 3.99 2.48
CA PRO A 60 16.99 3.29 1.75
C PRO A 60 15.91 2.79 2.71
N VAL A 61 14.65 3.03 2.37
CA VAL A 61 13.44 2.73 3.16
C VAL A 61 12.52 1.75 2.45
N GLY A 62 12.68 1.53 1.14
CA GLY A 62 11.79 0.70 0.33
C GLY A 62 11.71 -0.73 0.82
N GLN A 63 12.83 -1.34 1.21
CA GLN A 63 12.84 -2.70 1.75
C GLN A 63 12.11 -2.81 3.09
N THR A 64 12.25 -1.81 3.96
CA THR A 64 11.50 -1.73 5.22
C THR A 64 10.00 -1.59 4.95
N TYR A 65 9.61 -0.77 3.97
CA TYR A 65 8.23 -0.62 3.56
C TYR A 65 7.65 -1.93 3.01
N LEU A 66 8.38 -2.63 2.14
CA LEU A 66 7.95 -3.91 1.56
C LEU A 66 7.81 -5.00 2.63
N GLU A 67 8.74 -5.08 3.57
CA GLU A 67 8.67 -6.03 4.68
C GLU A 67 7.40 -5.83 5.49
N MET A 68 7.12 -4.58 5.90
CA MET A 68 5.89 -4.30 6.63
C MET A 68 4.64 -4.56 5.77
N TRP A 69 4.67 -4.19 4.48
CA TRP A 69 3.58 -4.44 3.53
C TRP A 69 3.23 -5.92 3.45
N SER A 70 4.24 -6.80 3.48
CA SER A 70 4.02 -8.24 3.40
C SER A 70 3.25 -8.83 4.59
N ARG A 71 3.14 -8.07 5.69
CA ARG A 71 2.38 -8.44 6.90
C ARG A 71 0.97 -7.85 6.93
N ILE A 72 0.66 -6.92 6.04
CA ILE A 72 -0.62 -6.20 6.04
C ILE A 72 -1.73 -7.12 5.51
N ARG A 73 -2.85 -7.13 6.23
CA ARG A 73 -4.14 -7.52 5.64
C ARG A 73 -4.65 -6.31 4.86
N ILE A 74 -4.64 -6.40 3.54
CA ILE A 74 -4.84 -5.24 2.63
C ILE A 74 -6.10 -4.43 2.98
N GLU A 75 -7.18 -5.10 3.40
CA GLU A 75 -8.44 -4.48 3.80
C GLU A 75 -8.31 -3.53 5.00
N GLU A 76 -7.32 -3.76 5.88
CA GLU A 76 -7.14 -3.00 7.10
C GLU A 76 -6.15 -1.84 6.92
N SER A 77 -5.23 -1.93 5.94
CA SER A 77 -4.16 -0.93 5.70
C SER A 77 -3.44 -0.49 6.98
N PHE A 78 -3.29 -1.44 7.91
CA PHE A 78 -2.88 -1.21 9.29
C PHE A 78 -2.00 -2.37 9.77
N LEU A 79 -1.06 -2.07 10.65
CA LEU A 79 -0.14 -3.05 11.23
C LEU A 79 0.16 -2.71 12.70
N ILE A 80 0.23 -3.75 13.53
CA ILE A 80 0.75 -3.66 14.90
C ILE A 80 2.23 -4.06 14.89
N LEU A 81 3.11 -3.19 15.38
CA LEU A 81 4.55 -3.41 15.45
C LEU A 81 4.94 -4.17 16.73
N ASN A 82 4.50 -5.42 16.85
CA ASN A 82 4.68 -6.22 18.06
C ASN A 82 5.97 -7.07 18.12
N ARG A 83 6.74 -7.15 17.01
CA ARG A 83 8.01 -7.89 16.92
C ARG A 83 9.06 -7.12 16.13
N PRO A 84 9.52 -5.96 16.62
CA PRO A 84 10.34 -5.06 15.83
C PRO A 84 11.74 -5.63 15.53
N GLU A 85 12.29 -6.52 16.36
CA GLU A 85 13.55 -7.22 16.09
C GLU A 85 13.42 -8.19 14.91
N GLU A 86 12.32 -8.95 14.85
CA GLU A 86 12.01 -9.86 13.75
C GLU A 86 11.78 -9.08 12.45
N MET A 87 11.01 -7.99 12.53
CA MET A 87 10.76 -7.11 11.38
C MET A 87 12.06 -6.48 10.85
N ALA A 88 12.95 -6.05 11.74
CA ALA A 88 14.27 -5.54 11.36
C ALA A 88 15.09 -6.61 10.63
N PHE A 89 15.10 -7.84 11.15
CA PHE A 89 15.82 -8.95 10.53
C PHE A 89 15.25 -9.31 9.15
N HIS A 90 13.92 -9.43 9.01
CA HIS A 90 13.28 -9.73 7.72
C HIS A 90 13.44 -8.61 6.69
N ALA A 91 13.60 -7.36 7.15
CA ALA A 91 13.93 -6.22 6.29
C ALA A 91 15.41 -6.22 5.86
N GLY A 92 16.21 -7.20 6.31
CA GLY A 92 17.63 -7.36 5.96
C GLY A 92 18.59 -6.60 6.88
N PHE A 93 18.14 -6.11 8.04
CA PHE A 93 19.03 -5.46 9.01
C PHE A 93 19.59 -6.49 10.00
N GLU A 94 20.92 -6.52 10.12
CA GLU A 94 21.63 -7.42 11.03
C GLU A 94 22.60 -6.68 11.96
N GLY A 95 23.06 -7.38 12.99
CA GLY A 95 24.03 -6.89 13.96
C GLY A 95 23.45 -5.99 15.06
N GLN A 96 24.34 -5.45 15.92
CA GLN A 96 23.97 -4.74 17.15
C GLN A 96 23.12 -3.48 16.94
N ARG A 97 23.12 -2.92 15.73
CA ARG A 97 22.36 -1.70 15.39
C ARG A 97 21.13 -1.98 14.52
N ALA A 98 20.80 -3.24 14.23
CA ALA A 98 19.71 -3.61 13.33
C ALA A 98 18.38 -2.93 13.71
N LEU A 99 17.93 -3.13 14.95
CA LEU A 99 16.69 -2.55 15.47
C LEU A 99 16.71 -1.02 15.39
N ARG A 100 17.82 -0.38 15.76
CA ARG A 100 17.95 1.08 15.70
C ARG A 100 17.84 1.60 14.26
N THR A 101 18.51 0.93 13.33
CA THR A 101 18.47 1.29 11.90
C THR A 101 17.07 1.11 11.33
N TRP A 102 16.39 0.00 11.66
CA TRP A 102 15.01 -0.24 11.24
C TRP A 102 14.06 0.83 11.77
N LYS A 103 14.16 1.19 13.07
CA LYS A 103 13.36 2.27 13.66
C LYS A 103 13.60 3.62 12.96
N ASP A 104 14.83 3.93 12.57
CA ASP A 104 15.15 5.12 11.78
C ASP A 104 14.47 5.09 10.40
N ARG A 105 14.44 3.94 9.71
CA ARG A 105 13.73 3.80 8.43
C ARG A 105 12.23 3.96 8.57
N VAL A 106 11.63 3.38 9.60
CA VAL A 106 10.21 3.54 9.91
C VAL A 106 9.86 5.01 10.17
N ARG A 107 10.66 5.72 10.97
CA ARG A 107 10.47 7.16 11.22
C ARG A 107 10.65 8.02 9.95
N ARG A 108 11.54 7.64 9.05
CA ARG A 108 11.69 8.31 7.74
C ARG A 108 10.46 8.12 6.86
N LEU A 109 9.91 6.90 6.80
CA LEU A 109 8.67 6.62 6.08
C LEU A 109 7.50 7.47 6.63
N GLU A 110 7.43 7.64 7.94
CA GLU A 110 6.47 8.54 8.60
C GLU A 110 6.70 10.00 8.18
N GLY A 111 7.94 10.50 8.24
CA GLY A 111 8.28 11.87 7.84
C GLY A 111 8.03 12.17 6.36
N LEU A 112 8.11 11.16 5.50
CA LEU A 112 7.75 11.26 4.08
C LEU A 112 6.23 11.17 3.84
N GLY A 113 5.45 10.77 4.85
CA GLY A 113 4.01 10.65 4.76
C GLY A 113 3.52 9.38 4.07
N PHE A 114 4.35 8.34 3.93
CA PHE A 114 3.89 7.03 3.41
C PHE A 114 3.15 6.22 4.48
N ILE A 115 3.48 6.47 5.75
CA ILE A 115 2.84 5.84 6.90
C ILE A 115 2.54 6.87 7.97
N SER A 116 1.63 6.53 8.90
CA SER A 116 1.42 7.25 10.15
C SER A 116 1.60 6.32 11.32
N ILE A 117 2.33 6.76 12.34
CA ILE A 117 2.59 5.97 13.53
C ILE A 117 1.79 6.51 14.70
N GLN A 118 1.26 5.60 15.52
CA GLN A 118 0.63 5.94 16.79
C GLN A 118 1.29 5.18 17.95
N PRO A 119 1.53 5.85 19.09
CA PRO A 119 2.00 5.18 20.29
C PRO A 119 0.92 4.27 20.86
N GLY A 120 1.34 3.33 21.70
CA GLY A 120 0.46 2.36 22.31
C GLY A 120 1.14 1.61 23.45
N PRO A 121 0.53 0.51 23.94
CA PRO A 121 1.07 -0.26 25.05
C PRO A 121 2.48 -0.83 24.82
N LEU A 122 2.91 -0.93 23.54
CA LEU A 122 4.21 -1.45 23.14
C LEU A 122 5.27 -0.32 22.98
N GLY A 123 4.91 0.93 23.27
CA GLY A 123 5.75 2.11 23.16
C GLY A 123 5.42 3.01 21.96
N ASP A 124 6.34 3.90 21.61
CA ASP A 124 6.12 4.97 20.61
C ASP A 124 5.90 4.48 19.17
N LEU A 125 6.33 3.26 18.88
CA LEU A 125 6.19 2.59 17.59
C LEU A 125 5.28 1.37 17.77
N SER A 126 4.00 1.58 18.12
CA SER A 126 3.07 0.48 18.38
C SER A 126 2.21 0.15 17.16
N TYR A 127 1.71 1.18 16.49
CA TYR A 127 0.70 1.05 15.44
C TYR A 127 1.12 1.84 14.21
N VAL A 128 0.89 1.26 13.03
CA VAL A 128 1.20 1.90 11.75
C VAL A 128 -0.01 1.81 10.84
N ALA A 129 -0.41 2.94 10.26
CA ALA A 129 -1.36 3.02 9.16
C ALA A 129 -0.62 3.34 7.86
N PHE A 130 -1.02 2.70 6.76
CA PHE A 130 -0.42 2.88 5.44
C PHE A 130 -1.28 3.80 4.58
N PHE A 131 -0.65 4.79 3.95
CA PHE A 131 -1.32 5.67 3.01
C PHE A 131 -1.09 5.22 1.57
N ASN A 132 -1.96 5.65 0.67
CA ASN A 132 -1.81 5.32 -0.75
C ASN A 132 -0.50 5.93 -1.28
N PRO A 133 0.48 5.12 -1.70
CA PRO A 133 1.79 5.62 -2.13
C PRO A 133 1.70 6.51 -3.36
N TYR A 134 0.72 6.31 -4.25
CA TYR A 134 0.55 7.15 -5.45
C TYR A 134 0.24 8.60 -5.08
N HIS A 135 -0.60 8.80 -4.05
CA HIS A 135 -0.98 10.14 -3.59
C HIS A 135 0.23 10.89 -3.04
N ILE A 136 1.04 10.21 -2.24
CA ILE A 136 2.26 10.77 -1.63
C ILE A 136 3.29 11.10 -2.71
N ILE A 137 3.49 10.18 -3.66
CA ILE A 137 4.42 10.38 -4.79
C ILE A 137 3.99 11.55 -5.66
N LYS A 138 2.69 11.67 -5.99
CA LYS A 138 2.20 12.81 -6.79
C LYS A 138 2.42 14.14 -6.09
N ARG A 139 2.15 14.24 -4.78
CA ARG A 139 2.46 15.45 -3.99
C ARG A 139 3.96 15.75 -3.99
N ALA A 140 4.80 14.74 -3.80
CA ALA A 140 6.25 14.92 -3.84
C ALA A 140 6.77 15.35 -5.24
N TYR A 141 6.10 14.92 -6.32
CA TYR A 141 6.38 15.40 -7.66
C TYR A 141 5.99 16.87 -7.85
N LEU A 142 4.80 17.28 -7.40
CA LEU A 142 4.36 18.69 -7.42
C LEU A 142 5.33 19.59 -6.62
N ASP A 143 5.88 19.08 -5.51
CA ASP A 143 6.93 19.72 -4.72
C ASP A 143 8.33 19.71 -5.38
N LYS A 144 8.47 19.15 -6.59
CA LYS A 144 9.73 19.01 -7.33
C LYS A 144 10.80 18.19 -6.61
N LYS A 145 10.39 17.24 -5.75
CA LYS A 145 11.29 16.35 -4.99
C LYS A 145 11.62 15.05 -5.74
N ILE A 146 10.94 14.79 -6.86
CA ILE A 146 11.10 13.56 -7.64
C ILE A 146 11.79 13.88 -8.97
N GLN A 147 12.71 13.01 -9.39
CA GLN A 147 13.35 13.10 -10.69
C GLN A 147 12.34 12.85 -11.82
N GLU A 148 12.35 13.73 -12.82
CA GLU A 148 11.43 13.67 -13.96
C GLU A 148 11.43 12.29 -14.66
N LYS A 149 12.61 11.66 -14.82
CA LYS A 149 12.71 10.31 -15.42
C LYS A 149 11.95 9.25 -14.62
N LYS A 150 11.98 9.30 -13.29
CA LYS A 150 11.27 8.35 -12.42
C LYS A 150 9.77 8.61 -12.46
N TRP A 151 9.36 9.87 -12.48
CA TRP A 151 7.97 10.26 -12.65
C TRP A 151 7.39 9.74 -13.97
N GLN A 152 8.08 9.97 -15.09
CA GLN A 152 7.66 9.48 -16.40
C GLN A 152 7.57 7.95 -16.46
N ALA A 153 8.56 7.25 -15.91
CA ALA A 153 8.54 5.79 -15.81
C ALA A 153 7.31 5.29 -15.01
N LEU A 154 6.95 6.00 -13.93
CA LEU A 154 5.79 5.68 -13.11
C LEU A 154 4.49 5.88 -13.91
N MET A 155 4.33 7.01 -14.59
CA MET A 155 3.14 7.31 -15.40
C MET A 155 2.94 6.30 -16.53
N VAL A 156 4.00 6.00 -17.29
CA VAL A 156 3.94 5.02 -18.38
C VAL A 156 3.55 3.65 -17.84
N ARG A 157 4.21 3.19 -16.78
CA ARG A 157 3.94 1.87 -16.22
C ARG A 157 2.57 1.78 -15.54
N ALA A 158 2.11 2.86 -14.91
CA ALA A 158 0.79 2.95 -14.28
C ALA A 158 -0.31 2.78 -15.34
N ASN A 159 -0.18 3.44 -16.48
CA ASN A 159 -1.10 3.27 -17.61
C ASN A 159 -1.10 1.81 -18.12
N GLU A 160 0.08 1.20 -18.35
CA GLU A 160 0.18 -0.18 -18.83
C GLU A 160 -0.53 -1.21 -17.94
N VAL A 161 -0.57 -0.99 -16.62
CA VAL A 161 -1.19 -1.90 -15.66
C VAL A 161 -2.54 -1.41 -15.14
N ASN A 162 -3.06 -0.32 -15.69
CA ASN A 162 -4.30 0.37 -15.25
C ASN A 162 -4.31 0.72 -13.75
N ALA A 163 -3.20 1.23 -13.23
CA ALA A 163 -3.13 1.81 -11.89
C ALA A 163 -3.52 3.30 -11.96
N LEU A 164 -4.76 3.62 -11.60
CA LEU A 164 -5.37 4.95 -11.81
C LEU A 164 -5.38 5.84 -10.56
N ASP A 165 -4.98 5.33 -9.40
CA ASP A 165 -4.95 6.04 -8.12
C ASP A 165 -4.15 7.36 -8.17
N ILE A 166 -3.25 7.52 -9.15
CA ILE A 166 -2.50 8.74 -9.35
C ILE A 166 -3.39 9.91 -9.79
N ASP A 167 -4.53 9.63 -10.39
CA ASP A 167 -5.50 10.63 -10.86
C ASP A 167 -6.44 11.11 -9.75
N ASP A 168 -6.42 10.46 -8.59
CA ASP A 168 -7.17 10.87 -7.40
C ASP A 168 -6.67 12.17 -6.77
N ILE A 169 -5.48 12.65 -7.16
CA ILE A 169 -4.90 13.88 -6.65
C ILE A 169 -4.96 14.96 -7.73
N ASP A 170 -5.41 16.18 -7.41
CA ASP A 170 -5.39 17.29 -8.36
C ASP A 170 -3.99 17.92 -8.52
N GLU A 171 -3.89 18.96 -9.36
CA GLU A 171 -2.66 19.74 -9.55
C GLU A 171 -2.23 20.54 -8.31
N PHE A 172 -3.10 20.66 -7.31
CA PHE A 172 -2.85 21.33 -6.03
C PHE A 172 -2.54 20.35 -4.89
N GLY A 173 -2.50 19.04 -5.16
CA GLY A 173 -2.21 18.01 -4.17
C GLY A 173 -3.42 17.56 -3.33
N ASN A 174 -4.63 18.02 -3.63
CA ASN A 174 -5.85 17.64 -2.92
C ASN A 174 -6.45 16.36 -3.50
N ILE A 175 -7.11 15.57 -2.64
CA ILE A 175 -7.85 14.39 -3.08
C ILE A 175 -9.11 14.85 -3.83
N VAL A 176 -9.19 14.53 -5.10
CA VAL A 176 -10.37 14.68 -5.94
C VAL A 176 -11.35 13.58 -5.53
N ALA A 177 -12.39 13.94 -4.79
CA ALA A 177 -13.42 12.98 -4.42
C ALA A 177 -14.12 12.45 -5.68
N SER A 178 -13.87 11.19 -6.03
CA SER A 178 -14.72 10.43 -6.94
C SER A 178 -16.16 10.40 -6.39
N GLU A 179 -17.16 10.38 -7.27
CA GLU A 179 -18.57 10.42 -6.87
C GLU A 179 -18.97 9.28 -5.90
N GLU A 180 -18.21 8.18 -5.90
CA GLU A 180 -18.38 7.04 -5.00
C GLU A 180 -17.97 7.34 -3.55
N ILE A 181 -16.86 8.08 -3.33
CA ILE A 181 -16.42 8.50 -1.99
C ILE A 181 -17.39 9.53 -1.39
N LYS A 182 -18.04 10.35 -2.22
CA LYS A 182 -19.10 11.26 -1.77
C LYS A 182 -20.32 10.47 -1.30
N LYS A 183 -20.76 9.45 -2.03
CA LYS A 183 -21.89 8.57 -1.65
C LYS A 183 -21.60 7.82 -0.35
N ASP A 184 -20.42 7.20 -0.20
CA ASP A 184 -20.05 6.48 1.03
C ASP A 184 -19.99 7.40 2.26
N ASN A 185 -19.46 8.62 2.09
CA ASN A 185 -19.41 9.59 3.18
C ASN A 185 -20.79 10.19 3.48
N GLU A 186 -21.64 10.39 2.48
CA GLU A 186 -23.04 10.81 2.66
C GLU A 186 -23.86 9.72 3.36
N GLU A 187 -23.75 8.45 2.96
CA GLU A 187 -24.41 7.32 3.61
C GLU A 187 -23.96 7.17 5.07
N LYS A 188 -22.64 7.26 5.36
CA LYS A 188 -22.12 7.23 6.73
C LYS A 188 -22.60 8.44 7.55
N ARG A 189 -22.71 9.64 6.94
CA ARG A 189 -23.28 10.83 7.59
C ARG A 189 -24.78 10.70 7.86
N HIS A 190 -25.55 10.13 6.93
CA HIS A 190 -26.98 9.87 7.07
C HIS A 190 -27.26 8.78 8.12
N ALA A 191 -26.48 7.70 8.14
CA ALA A 191 -26.56 6.65 9.16
C ALA A 191 -26.23 7.17 10.57
N SER A 192 -25.22 8.05 10.70
CA SER A 192 -24.86 8.73 11.95
C SER A 192 -25.97 9.67 12.44
N LYS A 193 -26.56 10.48 11.56
CA LYS A 193 -27.69 11.37 11.88
C LYS A 193 -28.94 10.60 12.29
N SER A 194 -29.27 9.50 11.59
CA SER A 194 -30.39 8.60 11.89
C SER A 194 -30.25 7.93 13.26
N ARG A 195 -29.04 7.43 13.60
CA ARG A 195 -28.75 6.88 14.94
C ARG A 195 -28.87 7.93 16.05
N ARG A 196 -28.49 9.18 15.79
CA ARG A 196 -28.68 10.30 16.74
C ARG A 196 -30.16 10.63 16.93
N THR A 197 -30.97 10.68 15.87
CA THR A 197 -32.42 10.96 15.97
C THR A 197 -33.18 9.85 16.68
N ALA A 198 -32.83 8.58 16.43
CA ALA A 198 -33.42 7.42 17.12
C ALA A 198 -33.08 7.38 18.62
N ARG A 199 -31.88 7.83 19.01
CA ARG A 199 -31.46 7.90 20.42
C ARG A 199 -32.16 9.02 21.18
N THR A 200 -32.41 10.17 20.54
CA THR A 200 -33.16 11.29 21.13
C THR A 200 -34.64 10.95 21.33
N THR A 201 -35.27 10.24 20.39
CA THR A 201 -36.69 9.82 20.50
C THR A 201 -36.90 8.72 21.54
N ARG A 202 -35.93 7.81 21.72
CA ARG A 202 -35.99 6.78 22.79
C ARG A 202 -35.90 7.39 24.20
N ASN A 203 -35.04 8.39 24.40
CA ASN A 203 -34.90 9.06 25.70
C ASN A 203 -36.11 9.94 26.07
N PHE A 204 -36.91 10.37 25.10
CA PHE A 204 -38.13 11.15 25.36
C PHE A 204 -39.34 10.26 25.73
N LYS A 205 -39.31 8.96 25.39
CA LYS A 205 -40.39 8.00 25.68
C LYS A 205 -40.21 7.21 26.99
N MET A 206 -39.15 7.47 27.75
CA MET A 206 -38.83 6.79 29.03
C MET A 206 -38.77 7.75 30.22
N LYS A 207 -39.69 8.72 30.28
CA LYS A 207 -39.99 9.42 31.53
C LYS A 207 -41.47 9.23 31.87
N PRO A 208 -41.81 8.40 32.87
CA PRO A 208 -43.06 8.58 33.62
C PRO A 208 -42.98 9.85 34.48
#